data_AF-A0A4R2BM03-F1
#
_entry.id   AF-A0A4R2BM03-F1
#
_cell.length_a   1.000
_cell.length_b   1.000
_cell.length_c   1.000
_cell.angle_alpha   90.00
_cell.angle_beta   90.00
_cell.angle_gamma   90.00
#
_symmetry.space_group_name_H-M   'P 1'
#
loop_
_entity.id
_entity.type
_entity.pdbx_description
1 polymer ?
#
loop_
_entity_poly.entity_id
_entity_poly.type
_entity_poly.pdbx_seq_one_letter_code
_entity_poly.pdbx_strand_id
1 'polypeptide(L)'
;MKVTTKQCTPLFDEVLVEGSVLERYAEERADYGELLDELFRSSNATRDKIGARCIWHINSTAFGGGVAEMLPHHIRLLRELGFDVRWLIFKPKDAHFFEFTKGLHNSLHDTIAAGVDELLPHYLQTSQQGASELERIIGPDDFLVIHDPQPLCAAAQFLDSHPHPAIWRCHIGYPKRTPTVEKTWGLLKEYLRPFQRVVLSDEAYAFDAGRPIDFIQPSISPFSTKNRNHEGPPSQALENLVSFKGHEFEPNATLQDILGSQYFLHVSRWDGLKGIDRIIAAFDRFVGTARAEVSHNTCLVIAGPDPSGVSDDPEGREYFEKCVGLCSQLSEEVRRRVYLTCISMKDSNANAEIVGRLQQNAHGIFQLSREEGFGLTVTEALFRGKPVVVSSAFGLKRQVVNGLNGVVLDEPDIEVKAADVMHRLVAADRSDFEEMARTARENCLRSSTQISQIPKWYDSIRSALSSSPP
;
A
#
# COMPACT_ATOMS: atom_id res chain seq x y z
N MET A 1 9.33 -9.89 12.17
CA MET A 1 9.99 -10.14 10.87
C MET A 1 11.31 -9.39 10.88
N LYS A 2 12.42 -10.03 10.48
CA LYS A 2 13.72 -9.37 10.43
C LYS A 2 14.10 -9.12 8.98
N VAL A 3 14.19 -7.86 8.61
CA VAL A 3 14.64 -7.39 7.29
C VAL A 3 15.93 -6.64 7.52
N THR A 4 17.01 -7.10 6.90
CA THR A 4 18.31 -6.42 6.94
C THR A 4 18.84 -6.27 5.53
N THR A 5 19.74 -5.32 5.31
CA THR A 5 20.39 -5.13 4.01
C THR A 5 21.86 -5.51 4.10
N LYS A 6 22.39 -6.09 3.02
CA LYS A 6 23.80 -6.40 2.83
C LYS A 6 24.27 -5.74 1.53
N GLN A 7 25.32 -4.95 1.61
CA GLN A 7 25.86 -4.30 0.43
C GLN A 7 26.49 -5.31 -0.53
N CYS A 8 26.04 -5.28 -1.79
CA CYS A 8 26.60 -6.06 -2.90
C CYS A 8 27.55 -5.20 -3.72
N THR A 9 27.09 -3.99 -4.08
CA THR A 9 27.83 -3.01 -4.88
C THR A 9 27.54 -1.59 -4.35
N PRO A 10 28.22 -0.55 -4.87
CA PRO A 10 27.91 0.84 -4.50
C PRO A 10 26.43 1.23 -4.65
N LEU A 11 25.75 0.77 -5.71
CA LEU A 11 24.35 1.12 -6.02
C LEU A 11 23.35 0.03 -5.64
N PHE A 12 23.79 -1.19 -5.25
CA PHE A 12 22.87 -2.27 -4.88
C PHE A 12 23.15 -2.89 -3.50
N ASP A 13 22.07 -3.01 -2.72
CA ASP A 13 22.02 -3.86 -1.53
C ASP A 13 21.12 -5.06 -1.77
N GLU A 14 21.55 -6.25 -1.34
CA GLU A 14 20.65 -7.39 -1.20
C GLU A 14 19.91 -7.30 0.14
N VAL A 15 18.60 -7.51 0.08
CA VAL A 15 17.76 -7.57 1.27
C VAL A 15 17.65 -9.02 1.74
N LEU A 16 18.06 -9.22 2.98
CA LEU A 16 17.95 -10.49 3.66
C LEU A 16 16.64 -10.53 4.43
N VAL A 17 15.83 -11.52 4.08
CA VAL A 17 14.50 -11.75 4.67
C VAL A 17 14.49 -13.13 5.31
N GLU A 18 14.24 -13.16 6.62
CA GLU A 18 14.25 -14.39 7.44
C GLU A 18 12.85 -14.80 7.93
N GLY A 19 12.68 -16.11 8.17
CA GLY A 19 11.54 -16.75 8.84
C GLY A 19 10.59 -17.53 7.92
N SER A 20 9.63 -18.24 8.52
CA SER A 20 8.55 -19.00 7.85
C SER A 20 7.17 -18.32 7.94
N VAL A 21 6.40 -18.36 6.86
CA VAL A 21 5.00 -17.88 6.79
C VAL A 21 4.02 -19.00 6.40
N LEU A 22 4.48 -20.03 5.69
CA LEU A 22 3.61 -21.09 5.17
C LEU A 22 2.93 -21.89 6.29
N GLU A 23 3.65 -22.16 7.38
CA GLU A 23 3.11 -22.88 8.55
C GLU A 23 1.88 -22.18 9.13
N ARG A 24 1.86 -20.84 9.17
CA ARG A 24 0.71 -20.05 9.65
C ARG A 24 -0.52 -20.23 8.77
N TYR A 25 -0.35 -20.27 7.45
CA TYR A 25 -1.46 -20.56 6.55
C TYR A 25 -1.99 -21.99 6.77
N ALA A 26 -1.11 -22.95 7.04
CA ALA A 26 -1.51 -24.33 7.29
C ALA A 26 -2.24 -24.51 8.63
N GLU A 27 -1.84 -23.76 9.67
CA GLU A 27 -2.55 -23.68 10.97
C GLU A 27 -3.98 -23.15 10.79
N GLU A 28 -4.19 -22.19 9.88
CA GLU A 28 -5.49 -21.56 9.58
C GLU A 28 -6.20 -22.17 8.35
N ARG A 29 -6.12 -23.49 8.16
CA ARG A 29 -6.68 -24.18 6.96
C ARG A 29 -8.18 -23.94 6.74
N ALA A 30 -8.94 -23.58 7.78
CA ALA A 30 -10.34 -23.22 7.63
C ALA A 30 -10.53 -21.99 6.70
N ASP A 31 -9.64 -21.00 6.80
CA ASP A 31 -9.70 -19.77 6.00
C ASP A 31 -8.89 -19.91 4.69
N TYR A 32 -7.79 -20.68 4.70
CA TYR A 32 -6.82 -20.70 3.59
C TYR A 32 -6.69 -22.05 2.86
N GLY A 33 -7.45 -23.08 3.22
CA GLY A 33 -7.27 -24.44 2.69
C GLY A 33 -7.34 -24.54 1.17
N GLU A 34 -8.37 -23.95 0.55
CA GLU A 34 -8.51 -23.94 -0.91
C GLU A 34 -7.39 -23.17 -1.61
N LEU A 35 -6.99 -22.02 -1.02
CA LEU A 35 -5.93 -21.17 -1.56
C LEU A 35 -4.56 -21.85 -1.45
N LEU A 36 -4.30 -22.60 -0.38
CA LEU A 36 -3.09 -23.42 -0.23
C LEU A 36 -3.04 -24.55 -1.26
N ASP A 37 -4.15 -25.25 -1.46
CA ASP A 37 -4.21 -26.36 -2.42
C ASP A 37 -3.98 -25.86 -3.87
N GLU A 38 -4.50 -24.68 -4.23
CA GLU A 38 -4.21 -24.00 -5.49
C GLU A 38 -2.76 -23.52 -5.59
N LEU A 39 -2.24 -22.90 -4.53
CA LEU A 39 -0.86 -22.43 -4.45
C LEU A 39 0.11 -23.59 -4.71
N PHE A 40 0.01 -24.69 -3.96
CA PHE A 40 0.91 -25.83 -4.13
C PHE A 40 0.85 -26.43 -5.54
N ARG A 41 -0.37 -26.58 -6.10
CA ARG A 41 -0.55 -27.10 -7.46
C ARG A 41 0.12 -26.20 -8.50
N SER A 42 -0.12 -24.89 -8.41
CA SER A 42 0.41 -23.91 -9.37
C SER A 42 1.91 -23.65 -9.20
N SER A 43 2.44 -23.75 -7.97
CA SER A 43 3.86 -23.65 -7.67
C SER A 43 4.65 -24.80 -8.32
N ASN A 44 4.16 -26.03 -8.24
CA ASN A 44 4.83 -27.18 -8.85
C ASN A 44 4.99 -27.01 -10.37
N ALA A 45 3.91 -26.67 -11.07
CA ALA A 45 3.96 -26.43 -12.52
C ALA A 45 4.91 -25.27 -12.90
N THR A 46 5.04 -24.27 -12.03
CA THR A 46 5.93 -23.12 -12.28
C THR A 46 7.38 -23.44 -11.97
N ARG A 47 7.64 -24.27 -10.95
CA ARG A 47 8.99 -24.75 -10.63
C ARG A 47 9.60 -25.55 -11.77
N ASP A 48 8.81 -26.39 -12.42
CA ASP A 48 9.25 -27.15 -13.60
C ASP A 48 9.67 -26.22 -14.75
N LYS A 49 8.95 -25.11 -14.93
CA LYS A 49 9.24 -24.10 -15.95
C LYS A 49 10.46 -23.24 -15.62
N ILE A 50 10.57 -22.81 -14.36
CA ILE A 50 11.64 -21.89 -13.96
C ILE A 50 12.97 -22.62 -13.78
N GLY A 51 12.94 -23.90 -13.38
CA GLY A 51 14.13 -24.71 -13.16
C GLY A 51 14.99 -24.17 -12.03
N ALA A 52 16.31 -24.11 -12.25
CA ALA A 52 17.30 -23.68 -11.26
C ALA A 52 17.56 -22.16 -11.23
N ARG A 53 16.76 -21.37 -11.96
CA ARG A 53 16.97 -19.91 -12.09
C ARG A 53 16.67 -19.19 -10.78
N CYS A 54 17.49 -18.18 -10.44
CA CYS A 54 17.16 -17.26 -9.37
C CYS A 54 16.17 -16.19 -9.87
N ILE A 55 15.11 -15.94 -9.10
CA ILE A 55 14.18 -14.83 -9.32
C ILE A 55 14.67 -13.61 -8.53
N TRP A 56 15.07 -12.55 -9.23
CA TRP A 56 15.44 -11.29 -8.62
C TRP A 56 14.29 -10.29 -8.66
N HIS A 57 13.81 -9.88 -7.49
CA HIS A 57 13.00 -8.67 -7.35
C HIS A 57 13.92 -7.47 -7.20
N ILE A 58 13.72 -6.41 -7.97
CA ILE A 58 14.55 -5.19 -7.91
C ILE A 58 13.64 -3.98 -7.75
N ASN A 59 13.82 -3.19 -6.68
CA ASN A 59 13.09 -1.94 -6.44
C ASN A 59 14.03 -0.88 -5.83
N SER A 60 13.50 0.26 -5.37
CA SER A 60 14.28 1.40 -4.86
C SER A 60 14.44 1.48 -3.33
N THR A 61 13.69 0.69 -2.55
CA THR A 61 13.78 0.75 -1.07
C THR A 61 13.41 -0.56 -0.37
N ALA A 62 14.14 -0.89 0.71
CA ALA A 62 13.83 -2.02 1.59
C ALA A 62 12.84 -1.67 2.72
N PHE A 63 12.63 -0.37 2.98
CA PHE A 63 11.83 0.11 4.11
C PHE A 63 10.94 1.27 3.68
N GLY A 64 9.68 1.25 4.12
CA GLY A 64 8.69 2.27 3.78
C GLY A 64 8.06 2.08 2.39
N GLY A 65 6.75 2.32 2.30
CA GLY A 65 5.98 2.17 1.07
C GLY A 65 5.42 0.76 0.85
N GLY A 66 4.36 0.67 0.04
CA GLY A 66 3.59 -0.59 -0.14
C GLY A 66 4.40 -1.75 -0.72
N VAL A 67 5.40 -1.49 -1.57
CA VAL A 67 6.26 -2.53 -2.16
C VAL A 67 7.14 -3.18 -1.08
N ALA A 68 7.80 -2.38 -0.26
CA ALA A 68 8.66 -2.86 0.83
C ALA A 68 7.87 -3.57 1.95
N GLU A 69 6.59 -3.23 2.14
CA GLU A 69 5.71 -3.94 3.06
C GLU A 69 5.28 -5.32 2.51
N MET A 70 5.08 -5.43 1.20
CA MET A 70 4.61 -6.63 0.53
C MET A 70 5.74 -7.66 0.31
N LEU A 71 6.86 -7.24 -0.28
CA LEU A 71 7.90 -8.16 -0.77
C LEU A 71 8.45 -9.14 0.28
N PRO A 72 8.70 -8.76 1.55
CA PRO A 72 9.24 -9.69 2.54
C PRO A 72 8.41 -10.98 2.70
N HIS A 73 7.09 -10.86 2.75
CA HIS A 73 6.23 -12.04 2.88
C HIS A 73 6.12 -12.82 1.57
N HIS A 74 6.05 -12.11 0.43
CA HIS A 74 6.03 -12.72 -0.89
C HIS A 74 7.26 -13.58 -1.15
N ILE A 75 8.45 -13.05 -0.87
CA ILE A 75 9.74 -13.73 -1.03
C ILE A 75 9.84 -14.96 -0.12
N ARG A 76 9.44 -14.84 1.16
CA ARG A 76 9.45 -15.96 2.10
C ARG A 76 8.54 -17.09 1.63
N LEU A 77 7.32 -16.75 1.22
CA LEU A 77 6.35 -17.73 0.74
C LEU A 77 6.90 -18.48 -0.49
N LEU A 78 7.47 -17.76 -1.47
CA LEU A 78 8.09 -18.40 -2.63
C LEU A 78 9.30 -19.27 -2.26
N ARG A 79 10.17 -18.83 -1.34
CA ARG A 79 11.31 -19.65 -0.87
C ARG A 79 10.84 -20.94 -0.21
N GLU A 80 9.82 -20.88 0.63
CA GLU A 80 9.22 -22.06 1.27
C GLU A 80 8.55 -23.00 0.26
N LEU A 81 8.06 -22.47 -0.86
CA LEU A 81 7.53 -23.25 -1.99
C LEU A 81 8.64 -23.86 -2.86
N GLY A 82 9.92 -23.59 -2.57
CA GLY A 82 11.08 -24.19 -3.23
C GLY A 82 11.62 -23.40 -4.42
N PHE A 83 11.35 -22.09 -4.49
CA PHE A 83 11.97 -21.19 -5.48
C PHE A 83 13.23 -20.53 -4.91
N ASP A 84 14.27 -20.35 -5.73
CA ASP A 84 15.37 -19.43 -5.39
C ASP A 84 14.94 -18.00 -5.72
N VAL A 85 14.70 -17.19 -4.69
CA VAL A 85 14.20 -15.82 -4.82
C VAL A 85 15.06 -14.89 -4.01
N ARG A 86 15.44 -13.76 -4.59
CA ARG A 86 16.28 -12.74 -3.97
C ARG A 86 15.74 -11.35 -4.27
N TRP A 87 16.22 -10.37 -3.50
CA TRP A 87 15.72 -9.01 -3.53
C TRP A 87 16.85 -8.00 -3.48
N LEU A 88 16.94 -7.16 -4.49
CA LEU A 88 17.90 -6.06 -4.60
C LEU A 88 17.22 -4.70 -4.48
N ILE A 89 17.92 -3.80 -3.79
CA ILE A 89 17.58 -2.38 -3.72
C ILE A 89 18.52 -1.59 -4.60
N PHE A 90 17.99 -0.91 -5.60
CA PHE A 90 18.71 0.10 -6.37
C PHE A 90 18.70 1.42 -5.61
N LYS A 91 19.86 1.81 -5.07
CA LYS A 91 20.04 2.95 -4.16
C LYS A 91 21.12 3.93 -4.65
N PRO A 92 20.91 4.59 -5.79
CA PRO A 92 21.84 5.61 -6.24
C PRO A 92 21.98 6.75 -5.24
N LYS A 93 23.13 7.41 -5.22
CA LYS A 93 23.40 8.52 -4.28
C LYS A 93 23.10 9.91 -4.87
N ASP A 94 22.75 9.98 -6.16
CA ASP A 94 22.41 11.23 -6.83
C ASP A 94 21.01 11.71 -6.40
N ALA A 95 20.93 12.87 -5.77
CA ALA A 95 19.65 13.45 -5.35
C ALA A 95 18.75 13.78 -6.56
N HIS A 96 19.34 14.21 -7.68
CA HIS A 96 18.62 14.55 -8.91
C HIS A 96 17.90 13.34 -9.52
N PHE A 97 18.44 12.13 -9.32
CA PHE A 97 17.77 10.89 -9.71
C PHE A 97 16.46 10.70 -8.95
N PHE A 98 16.45 10.95 -7.63
CA PHE A 98 15.24 10.83 -6.82
C PHE A 98 14.25 11.97 -7.08
N GLU A 99 14.73 13.17 -7.37
CA GLU A 99 13.88 14.28 -7.83
C GLU A 99 13.19 13.94 -9.15
N PHE A 100 13.92 13.39 -10.12
CA PHE A 100 13.36 12.94 -11.40
C PHE A 100 12.30 11.85 -11.20
N THR A 101 12.61 10.81 -10.43
CA THR A 101 11.68 9.69 -10.22
C THR A 101 10.45 10.08 -9.41
N LYS A 102 10.58 11.02 -8.46
CA LYS A 102 9.43 11.67 -7.80
C LYS A 102 8.59 12.48 -8.79
N GLY A 103 9.25 13.21 -9.70
CA GLY A 103 8.59 13.92 -10.80
C GLY A 103 7.79 13.00 -11.72
N LEU A 104 8.36 11.84 -12.09
CA LEU A 104 7.65 10.80 -12.84
C LEU A 104 6.46 10.23 -12.08
N HIS A 105 6.64 9.92 -10.80
CA HIS A 105 5.56 9.43 -9.93
C HIS A 105 4.39 10.42 -9.90
N ASN A 106 4.67 11.70 -9.68
CA ASN A 106 3.67 12.76 -9.64
C ASN A 106 2.99 12.95 -11.01
N SER A 107 3.77 12.92 -12.09
CA SER A 107 3.24 13.06 -13.46
C SER A 107 2.35 11.89 -13.87
N LEU A 108 2.65 10.67 -13.41
CA LEU A 108 1.79 9.50 -13.56
C LEU A 108 0.51 9.57 -12.71
N HIS A 109 0.39 10.55 -11.81
CA HIS A 109 -0.81 10.93 -11.06
C HIS A 109 -1.38 12.28 -11.55
N ASP A 110 -1.05 12.69 -12.77
CA ASP A 110 -1.53 13.94 -13.39
C ASP A 110 -1.13 15.23 -12.64
N THR A 111 -0.12 15.15 -11.79
CA THR A 111 0.50 16.33 -11.17
C THR A 111 1.68 16.78 -12.03
N ILE A 112 1.61 17.99 -12.57
CA ILE A 112 2.70 18.55 -13.38
C ILE A 112 3.95 18.71 -12.50
N ALA A 113 4.99 17.94 -12.78
CA ALA A 113 6.30 18.11 -12.19
C ALA A 113 7.18 18.98 -13.10
N ALA A 114 7.60 20.14 -12.61
CA ALA A 114 8.56 20.99 -13.31
C ALA A 114 9.95 20.34 -13.35
N GLY A 115 10.72 20.57 -14.42
CA GLY A 115 12.13 20.15 -14.50
C GLY A 115 12.39 18.67 -14.82
N VAL A 116 11.37 17.84 -15.08
CA VAL A 116 11.56 16.41 -15.41
C VAL A 116 12.48 16.23 -16.63
N ASP A 117 12.32 17.04 -17.67
CA ASP A 117 13.15 16.95 -18.88
C ASP A 117 14.62 17.35 -18.61
N GLU A 118 14.86 18.27 -17.67
CA GLU A 118 16.20 18.74 -17.27
C GLU A 118 16.94 17.71 -16.42
N LEU A 119 16.20 16.92 -15.63
CA LEU A 119 16.73 15.87 -14.76
C LEU A 119 16.92 14.52 -15.48
N LEU A 120 16.35 14.34 -16.68
CA LEU A 120 16.46 13.11 -17.46
C LEU A 120 17.92 12.63 -17.68
N PRO A 121 18.91 13.49 -17.98
CA PRO A 121 20.30 13.07 -18.12
C PRO A 121 20.87 12.40 -16.85
N HIS A 122 20.48 12.86 -15.66
CA HIS A 122 20.90 12.26 -14.39
C HIS A 122 20.32 10.86 -14.21
N TYR A 123 19.05 10.69 -14.58
CA TYR A 123 18.40 9.38 -14.59
C TYR A 123 19.11 8.40 -15.53
N LEU A 124 19.45 8.83 -16.74
CA LEU A 124 20.15 8.01 -17.74
C LEU A 124 21.56 7.63 -17.30
N GLN A 125 22.35 8.60 -16.83
CA GLN A 125 23.72 8.39 -16.38
C GLN A 125 23.79 7.44 -15.18
N THR A 126 22.91 7.66 -14.19
CA THR A 126 22.80 6.79 -13.02
C THR A 126 22.36 5.38 -13.41
N SER A 127 21.42 5.26 -14.36
CA SER A 127 20.97 3.97 -14.88
C SER A 127 22.07 3.20 -15.59
N GLN A 128 22.96 3.88 -16.32
CA GLN A 128 24.13 3.25 -16.95
C GLN A 128 25.09 2.64 -15.92
N GLN A 129 25.35 3.35 -14.82
CA GLN A 129 26.15 2.79 -13.72
C GLN A 129 25.46 1.59 -13.06
N GLY A 130 24.14 1.69 -12.88
CA GLY A 130 23.31 0.60 -12.37
C GLY A 130 23.38 -0.65 -13.24
N ALA A 131 23.27 -0.51 -14.57
CA ALA A 131 23.38 -1.62 -15.51
C ALA A 131 24.72 -2.36 -15.38
N SER A 132 25.84 -1.63 -15.34
CA SER A 132 27.18 -2.20 -15.16
C SER A 132 27.42 -2.86 -13.79
N GLU A 133 26.61 -2.54 -12.79
CA GLU A 133 26.64 -3.22 -11.49
C GLU A 133 25.77 -4.49 -11.49
N LEU A 134 24.65 -4.48 -12.21
CA LEU A 134 23.81 -5.68 -12.37
C LEU A 134 24.57 -6.82 -13.06
N GLU A 135 25.44 -6.53 -14.03
CA GLU A 135 26.33 -7.52 -14.67
C GLU A 135 27.20 -8.33 -13.69
N ARG A 136 27.50 -7.75 -12.52
CA ARG A 136 28.32 -8.41 -11.48
C ARG A 136 27.49 -9.21 -10.49
N ILE A 137 26.16 -9.06 -10.50
CA ILE A 137 25.25 -9.63 -9.51
C ILE A 137 24.37 -10.71 -10.14
N ILE A 138 23.83 -10.45 -11.33
CA ILE A 138 22.84 -11.30 -12.00
C ILE A 138 23.56 -12.44 -12.72
N GLY A 139 23.15 -13.68 -12.43
CA GLY A 139 23.65 -14.88 -13.10
C GLY A 139 23.04 -15.06 -14.49
N PRO A 140 23.71 -15.81 -15.39
CA PRO A 140 23.40 -15.86 -16.82
C PRO A 140 22.02 -16.44 -17.19
N ASP A 141 21.39 -17.18 -16.27
CA ASP A 141 20.09 -17.83 -16.49
C ASP A 141 18.97 -17.19 -15.65
N ASP A 142 19.27 -16.14 -14.88
CA ASP A 142 18.34 -15.60 -13.89
C ASP A 142 17.08 -14.96 -14.49
N PHE A 143 16.06 -14.78 -13.66
CA PHE A 143 14.80 -14.15 -14.01
C PHE A 143 14.62 -12.83 -13.25
N LEU A 144 14.22 -11.76 -13.93
CA LEU A 144 14.09 -10.45 -13.31
C LEU A 144 12.64 -9.98 -13.16
N VAL A 145 12.29 -9.47 -11.99
CA VAL A 145 11.06 -8.70 -11.72
C VAL A 145 11.47 -7.30 -11.27
N ILE A 146 11.26 -6.32 -12.16
CA ILE A 146 11.68 -4.94 -11.94
C ILE A 146 10.48 -4.11 -11.50
N HIS A 147 10.55 -3.52 -10.31
CA HIS A 147 9.45 -2.78 -9.72
C HIS A 147 9.62 -1.27 -9.91
N ASP A 148 8.57 -0.65 -10.44
CA ASP A 148 8.40 0.79 -10.64
C ASP A 148 9.43 1.45 -11.59
N PRO A 149 9.31 2.76 -11.89
CA PRO A 149 10.21 3.43 -12.83
C PRO A 149 11.67 3.55 -12.37
N GLN A 150 11.97 3.53 -11.07
CA GLN A 150 13.31 3.88 -10.58
C GLN A 150 14.40 2.93 -11.12
N PRO A 151 14.29 1.60 -10.99
CA PRO A 151 15.27 0.68 -11.58
C PRO A 151 15.02 0.37 -13.07
N LEU A 152 13.95 0.90 -13.69
CA LEU A 152 13.51 0.48 -15.03
C LEU A 152 14.61 0.69 -16.08
N CYS A 153 15.18 1.89 -16.18
CA CYS A 153 16.16 2.18 -17.22
C CYS A 153 17.48 1.43 -16.98
N ALA A 154 17.92 1.28 -15.73
CA ALA A 154 19.10 0.48 -15.39
C ALA A 154 18.92 -0.99 -15.81
N ALA A 155 17.76 -1.57 -15.52
CA ALA A 155 17.43 -2.93 -15.92
C ALA A 155 17.29 -3.06 -17.44
N ALA A 156 16.68 -2.09 -18.12
CA ALA A 156 16.55 -2.11 -19.58
C ALA A 156 17.92 -2.12 -20.27
N GLN A 157 18.83 -1.23 -19.86
CA GLN A 157 20.18 -1.16 -20.42
C GLN A 157 20.99 -2.44 -20.14
N PHE A 158 20.84 -3.04 -18.95
CA PHE A 158 21.43 -4.34 -18.65
C PHE A 158 20.88 -5.43 -19.57
N LEU A 159 19.55 -5.52 -19.72
CA LEU A 159 18.88 -6.55 -20.51
C LEU A 159 19.17 -6.45 -22.02
N ASP A 160 19.39 -5.24 -22.54
CA ASP A 160 19.81 -5.05 -23.93
C ASP A 160 21.19 -5.68 -24.22
N SER A 161 22.09 -5.68 -23.22
CA SER A 161 23.43 -6.27 -23.34
C SER A 161 23.48 -7.73 -22.90
N HIS A 162 22.60 -8.11 -21.98
CA HIS A 162 22.52 -9.42 -21.36
C HIS A 162 21.05 -9.87 -21.35
N PRO A 163 20.55 -10.50 -22.43
CA PRO A 163 19.14 -10.87 -22.53
C PRO A 163 18.74 -11.90 -21.47
N HIS A 164 17.83 -11.51 -20.58
CA HIS A 164 17.20 -12.38 -19.58
C HIS A 164 15.68 -12.30 -19.68
N PRO A 165 14.94 -13.34 -19.27
CA PRO A 165 13.50 -13.23 -19.09
C PRO A 165 13.18 -12.23 -17.97
N ALA A 166 12.39 -11.21 -18.29
CA ALA A 166 12.13 -10.10 -17.41
C ALA A 166 10.68 -9.62 -17.46
N ILE A 167 10.17 -9.23 -16.29
CA ILE A 167 8.89 -8.57 -16.10
C ILE A 167 9.12 -7.18 -15.54
N TRP A 168 8.48 -6.17 -16.12
CA TRP A 168 8.36 -4.87 -15.48
C TRP A 168 7.02 -4.75 -14.75
N ARG A 169 7.06 -4.47 -13.45
CA ARG A 169 5.90 -4.28 -12.58
C ARG A 169 5.79 -2.81 -12.20
N CYS A 170 4.78 -2.12 -12.73
CA CYS A 170 4.46 -0.76 -12.31
C CYS A 170 3.31 -0.78 -11.29
N HIS A 171 3.55 -0.23 -10.09
CA HIS A 171 2.55 -0.16 -9.02
C HIS A 171 1.72 1.12 -9.08
N ILE A 172 2.19 2.12 -9.82
CA ILE A 172 1.59 3.45 -9.95
C ILE A 172 0.89 3.65 -11.29
N GLY A 173 -0.03 4.61 -11.34
CA GLY A 173 -0.78 4.96 -12.53
C GLY A 173 -1.98 5.85 -12.21
N TYR A 174 -2.57 6.42 -13.27
CA TYR A 174 -3.77 7.25 -13.19
C TYR A 174 -4.77 6.83 -14.25
N PRO A 175 -6.07 6.73 -13.91
CA PRO A 175 -7.09 6.21 -14.82
C PRO A 175 -7.44 7.18 -15.96
N LYS A 176 -7.05 8.46 -15.86
CA LYS A 176 -7.31 9.45 -16.90
C LYS A 176 -6.09 9.63 -17.80
N ARG A 177 -6.33 9.72 -19.10
CA ARG A 177 -5.31 9.90 -20.16
C ARG A 177 -5.08 11.39 -20.44
N THR A 178 -4.45 12.09 -19.51
CA THR A 178 -4.10 13.50 -19.71
C THR A 178 -2.81 13.63 -20.52
N PRO A 179 -2.52 14.80 -21.13
CA PRO A 179 -1.26 15.00 -21.85
C PRO A 179 -0.01 14.73 -21.01
N THR A 180 -0.07 15.06 -19.71
CA THR A 180 1.01 14.78 -18.75
C THR A 180 1.22 13.26 -18.60
N VAL A 181 0.15 12.53 -18.30
CA VAL A 181 0.20 11.06 -18.12
C VAL A 181 0.65 10.36 -19.41
N GLU A 182 0.15 10.79 -20.56
CA GLU A 182 0.54 10.26 -21.88
C GLU A 182 2.02 10.49 -22.19
N LYS A 183 2.53 11.71 -21.97
CA LYS A 183 3.96 12.03 -22.14
C LYS A 183 4.82 11.14 -21.25
N THR A 184 4.43 10.96 -20.00
CA THR A 184 5.18 10.12 -19.05
C THR A 184 5.16 8.64 -19.43
N TRP A 185 4.02 8.09 -19.86
CA TRP A 185 3.97 6.72 -20.39
C TRP A 185 4.80 6.55 -21.66
N GLY A 186 4.78 7.55 -22.56
CA GLY A 186 5.62 7.57 -23.76
C GLY A 186 7.11 7.48 -23.42
N LEU A 187 7.57 8.24 -22.44
CA LEU A 187 8.96 8.16 -21.96
C LEU A 187 9.31 6.78 -21.38
N LEU A 188 8.44 6.21 -20.54
CA LEU A 188 8.70 4.90 -19.93
C LEU A 188 8.71 3.77 -20.96
N LYS A 189 7.84 3.86 -21.99
CA LYS A 189 7.71 2.88 -23.07
C LYS A 189 9.05 2.61 -23.77
N GLU A 190 9.88 3.63 -23.96
CA GLU A 190 11.20 3.51 -24.62
C GLU A 190 12.11 2.49 -23.93
N TYR A 191 11.92 2.22 -22.64
CA TYR A 191 12.72 1.29 -21.86
C TYR A 191 12.08 -0.10 -21.70
N LEU A 192 10.89 -0.34 -22.28
CA LEU A 192 10.15 -1.60 -22.11
C LEU A 192 10.48 -2.65 -23.16
N ARG A 193 11.22 -2.28 -24.22
CA ARG A 193 11.59 -3.20 -25.29
C ARG A 193 12.22 -4.51 -24.77
N PRO A 194 13.22 -4.53 -23.88
CA PRO A 194 13.84 -5.79 -23.47
C PRO A 194 12.95 -6.70 -22.60
N PHE A 195 11.85 -6.17 -22.06
CA PHE A 195 10.94 -6.93 -21.19
C PHE A 195 9.95 -7.77 -22.00
N GLN A 196 9.63 -8.96 -21.51
CA GLN A 196 8.65 -9.84 -22.15
C GLN A 196 7.22 -9.48 -21.74
N ARG A 197 7.02 -8.99 -20.51
CA ARG A 197 5.71 -8.61 -19.99
C ARG A 197 5.76 -7.37 -19.10
N VAL A 198 4.64 -6.66 -19.09
CA VAL A 198 4.36 -5.55 -18.18
C VAL A 198 3.24 -5.98 -17.25
N VAL A 199 3.36 -5.68 -15.96
CA VAL A 199 2.32 -5.95 -14.97
C VAL A 199 1.89 -4.62 -14.36
N LEU A 200 0.60 -4.28 -14.48
CA LEU A 200 0.01 -3.07 -13.90
C LEU A 200 -0.94 -3.41 -12.74
N SER A 201 -1.17 -2.44 -11.86
CA SER A 201 -2.07 -2.60 -10.72
C SER A 201 -3.54 -2.70 -11.11
N ASP A 202 -3.96 -2.02 -12.19
CA ASP A 202 -5.34 -2.01 -12.67
C ASP A 202 -5.40 -1.79 -14.19
N GLU A 203 -6.45 -2.28 -14.83
CA GLU A 203 -6.73 -2.13 -16.26
C GLU A 203 -6.88 -0.68 -16.71
N ALA A 204 -7.36 0.20 -15.82
CA ALA A 204 -7.51 1.61 -16.15
C ALA A 204 -6.16 2.33 -16.34
N TYR A 205 -5.06 1.73 -15.90
CA TYR A 205 -3.70 2.27 -16.09
C TYR A 205 -3.08 1.79 -17.40
N ALA A 206 -3.77 0.93 -18.16
CA ALA A 206 -3.25 0.40 -19.41
C ALA A 206 -2.87 1.51 -20.39
N PHE A 207 -1.75 1.30 -21.07
CA PHE A 207 -1.20 2.16 -22.11
C PHE A 207 -0.65 1.30 -23.23
N ASP A 208 -0.33 1.89 -24.38
CA ASP A 208 0.38 1.17 -25.43
C ASP A 208 1.84 0.94 -25.03
N ALA A 209 2.08 -0.14 -24.28
CA ALA A 209 3.41 -0.54 -23.82
C ALA A 209 4.27 -1.20 -24.91
N GLY A 210 3.69 -1.52 -26.08
CA GLY A 210 4.36 -2.38 -27.08
C GLY A 210 4.66 -3.80 -26.59
N ARG A 211 4.11 -4.20 -25.43
CA ARG A 211 4.30 -5.50 -24.77
C ARG A 211 2.98 -5.98 -24.17
N PRO A 212 2.78 -7.30 -24.01
CA PRO A 212 1.63 -7.83 -23.29
C PRO A 212 1.56 -7.28 -21.87
N ILE A 213 0.37 -6.86 -21.45
CA ILE A 213 0.09 -6.34 -20.11
C ILE A 213 -0.74 -7.34 -19.33
N ASP A 214 -0.30 -7.67 -18.12
CA ASP A 214 -1.11 -8.36 -17.11
C ASP A 214 -1.57 -7.39 -16.02
N PHE A 215 -2.68 -7.72 -15.37
CA PHE A 215 -3.23 -6.93 -14.27
C PHE A 215 -3.20 -7.75 -12.99
N ILE A 216 -2.36 -7.30 -12.05
CA ILE A 216 -2.22 -7.92 -10.73
C ILE A 216 -2.36 -6.81 -9.71
N GLN A 217 -3.39 -6.87 -8.87
CA GLN A 217 -3.61 -5.84 -7.85
C GLN A 217 -2.56 -5.96 -6.73
N PRO A 218 -2.21 -4.84 -6.06
CA PRO A 218 -1.49 -4.91 -4.80
C PRO A 218 -2.21 -5.81 -3.81
N SER A 219 -1.44 -6.49 -2.97
CA SER A 219 -1.99 -7.40 -1.96
C SER A 219 -1.34 -7.21 -0.61
N ILE A 220 -2.09 -7.60 0.41
CA ILE A 220 -1.63 -7.59 1.79
C ILE A 220 -1.14 -8.98 2.21
N SER A 221 -0.29 -9.03 3.22
CA SER A 221 0.05 -10.27 3.91
C SER A 221 -0.82 -10.41 5.17
N PRO A 222 -1.71 -11.42 5.27
CA PRO A 222 -2.50 -11.73 6.45
C PRO A 222 -1.72 -11.76 7.77
N PHE A 223 -0.51 -12.34 7.75
CA PHE A 223 0.29 -12.57 8.96
C PHE A 223 1.38 -11.53 9.19
N SER A 224 1.41 -10.48 8.38
CA SER A 224 2.26 -9.32 8.66
C SER A 224 1.85 -8.66 9.98
N THR A 225 2.79 -7.99 10.63
CA THR A 225 2.52 -7.24 11.87
C THR A 225 1.37 -6.25 11.71
N LYS A 226 1.17 -5.71 10.51
CA LYS A 226 0.07 -4.78 10.24
C LYS A 226 -1.30 -5.43 10.17
N ASN A 227 -1.40 -6.71 9.79
CA ASN A 227 -2.68 -7.37 9.48
C ASN A 227 -3.03 -8.53 10.40
N ARG A 228 -2.04 -9.12 11.07
CA ARG A 228 -2.28 -10.19 12.04
C ARG A 228 -3.26 -9.74 13.12
N ASN A 229 -3.95 -10.69 13.73
CA ASN A 229 -4.72 -10.44 14.93
C ASN A 229 -3.77 -10.14 16.08
N HIS A 230 -4.03 -9.05 16.79
CA HIS A 230 -3.29 -8.66 17.97
C HIS A 230 -4.13 -8.95 19.20
N GLU A 231 -3.60 -9.78 20.10
CA GLU A 231 -4.22 -10.13 21.37
C GLU A 231 -3.62 -9.31 22.51
N GLY A 232 -4.39 -9.16 23.58
CA GLY A 232 -3.99 -8.45 24.79
C GLY A 232 -3.81 -6.93 24.61
N PRO A 233 -3.49 -6.23 25.71
CA PRO A 233 -3.25 -4.79 25.69
C PRO A 233 -2.00 -4.43 24.87
N PRO A 234 -1.89 -3.21 24.32
CA PRO A 234 -0.66 -2.75 23.70
C PRO A 234 0.45 -2.68 24.76
N SER A 235 1.69 -2.98 24.35
CA SER A 235 2.83 -2.86 25.26
C SER A 235 3.17 -1.39 25.55
N GLN A 236 3.81 -1.11 26.68
CA GLN A 236 4.30 0.23 27.00
C GLN A 236 5.26 0.80 25.92
N ALA A 237 5.96 -0.07 25.19
CA ALA A 237 6.81 0.36 24.09
C ALA A 237 5.98 0.95 22.92
N LEU A 238 4.80 0.39 22.64
CA LEU A 238 3.89 0.95 21.64
C LEU A 238 3.26 2.27 22.12
N GLU A 239 2.88 2.33 23.39
CA GLU A 239 2.34 3.55 24.02
C GLU A 239 3.31 4.73 23.84
N ASN A 240 4.61 4.50 24.05
CA ASN A 240 5.64 5.53 23.91
C ASN A 240 5.89 5.98 22.45
N LEU A 241 5.32 5.29 21.46
CA LEU A 241 5.46 5.57 20.04
C LEU A 241 4.21 6.20 19.43
N VAL A 242 3.18 6.46 20.24
CA VAL A 242 1.96 7.15 19.83
C VAL A 242 1.84 8.45 20.61
N SER A 243 1.35 9.50 19.95
CA SER A 243 0.91 10.70 20.65
C SER A 243 -0.39 11.23 20.05
N PHE A 244 -1.22 11.85 20.89
CA PHE A 244 -2.48 12.46 20.50
C PHE A 244 -2.32 13.97 20.50
N LYS A 245 -2.42 14.59 19.32
CA LYS A 245 -2.22 16.02 19.12
C LYS A 245 -3.56 16.71 18.87
N GLY A 246 -3.62 18.01 19.15
CA GLY A 246 -4.85 18.80 18.98
C GLY A 246 -5.98 18.45 19.96
N HIS A 247 -5.74 17.57 20.92
CA HIS A 247 -6.68 17.21 21.99
C HIS A 247 -6.24 17.87 23.31
N GLU A 248 -7.07 18.77 23.83
CA GLU A 248 -6.75 19.57 25.02
C GLU A 248 -7.36 19.01 26.32
N PHE A 249 -8.29 18.06 26.19
CA PHE A 249 -9.14 17.62 27.31
C PHE A 249 -8.60 16.38 28.03
N GLU A 250 -7.88 15.53 27.31
CA GLU A 250 -7.22 14.32 27.83
C GLU A 250 -5.76 14.28 27.34
N PRO A 251 -4.89 15.16 27.86
CA PRO A 251 -3.49 15.25 27.41
C PRO A 251 -2.69 13.96 27.66
N ASN A 252 -3.23 13.03 28.46
CA ASN A 252 -2.62 11.76 28.82
C ASN A 252 -3.40 10.55 28.27
N ALA A 253 -4.27 10.73 27.28
CA ALA A 253 -4.94 9.60 26.61
C ALA A 253 -3.87 8.61 26.12
N THR A 254 -4.09 7.33 26.40
CA THR A 254 -3.21 6.24 25.97
C THR A 254 -3.78 5.52 24.76
N LEU A 255 -2.95 4.78 24.04
CA LEU A 255 -3.41 3.90 22.97
C LEU A 255 -4.42 2.88 23.52
N GLN A 256 -4.19 2.33 24.72
CA GLN A 256 -5.15 1.44 25.37
C GLN A 256 -6.52 2.09 25.62
N ASP A 257 -6.57 3.37 26.00
CA ASP A 257 -7.84 4.09 26.21
C ASP A 257 -8.62 4.22 24.89
N ILE A 258 -7.92 4.57 23.81
CA ILE A 258 -8.52 4.68 22.48
C ILE A 258 -9.00 3.31 21.99
N LEU A 259 -8.18 2.27 22.13
CA LEU A 259 -8.54 0.91 21.71
C LEU A 259 -9.74 0.34 22.50
N GLY A 260 -9.98 0.82 23.72
CA GLY A 260 -11.15 0.47 24.53
C GLY A 260 -12.40 1.30 24.26
N SER A 261 -12.28 2.38 23.48
CA SER A 261 -13.37 3.30 23.15
C SER A 261 -14.13 2.86 21.89
N GLN A 262 -15.34 3.37 21.69
CA GLN A 262 -16.03 3.24 20.39
C GLN A 262 -15.57 4.38 19.46
N TYR A 263 -14.96 4.07 18.33
CA TYR A 263 -14.48 5.11 17.40
C TYR A 263 -14.63 4.76 15.92
N PHE A 264 -14.79 5.82 15.12
CA PHE A 264 -14.54 5.80 13.68
C PHE A 264 -13.07 6.07 13.41
N LEU A 265 -12.52 5.39 12.41
CA LEU A 265 -11.09 5.47 12.10
C LEU A 265 -10.86 5.96 10.67
N HIS A 266 -9.91 6.89 10.53
CA HIS A 266 -9.26 7.23 9.27
C HIS A 266 -7.76 6.97 9.41
N VAL A 267 -7.16 6.24 8.46
CA VAL A 267 -5.71 6.00 8.44
C VAL A 267 -5.13 6.51 7.13
N SER A 268 -4.24 7.50 7.21
CA SER A 268 -3.57 8.02 6.02
C SER A 268 -2.29 8.77 6.37
N ARG A 269 -1.52 9.14 5.35
CA ARG A 269 -0.58 10.26 5.46
C ARG A 269 -1.37 11.57 5.61
N TRP A 270 -0.72 12.59 6.17
CA TRP A 270 -1.25 13.95 6.24
C TRP A 270 -1.18 14.57 4.85
N ASP A 271 -2.28 14.57 4.10
CA ASP A 271 -2.30 14.96 2.70
C ASP A 271 -3.72 15.42 2.32
N GLY A 272 -3.82 16.55 1.59
CA GLY A 272 -5.08 17.15 1.17
C GLY A 272 -5.96 16.28 0.27
N LEU A 273 -5.35 15.33 -0.44
CA LEU A 273 -6.06 14.35 -1.26
C LEU A 273 -6.71 13.26 -0.42
N LYS A 274 -6.30 13.05 0.84
CA LYS A 274 -6.81 11.95 1.67
C LYS A 274 -8.17 12.20 2.30
N GLY A 275 -8.67 13.44 2.26
CA GLY A 275 -10.02 13.79 2.70
C GLY A 275 -10.15 13.87 4.22
N ILE A 276 -9.07 14.22 4.92
CA ILE A 276 -9.08 14.36 6.39
C ILE A 276 -10.02 15.50 6.82
N ASP A 277 -10.01 16.61 6.09
CA ASP A 277 -10.96 17.71 6.27
C ASP A 277 -12.42 17.27 6.11
N ARG A 278 -12.70 16.36 5.16
CA ARG A 278 -14.04 15.82 4.91
C ARG A 278 -14.55 14.98 6.08
N ILE A 279 -13.70 14.11 6.63
CA ILE A 279 -14.11 13.26 7.75
C ILE A 279 -14.25 14.06 9.05
N ILE A 280 -13.42 15.09 9.27
CA ILE A 280 -13.59 16.03 10.39
C ILE A 280 -14.96 16.71 10.29
N ALA A 281 -15.31 17.25 9.11
CA ALA A 281 -16.59 17.91 8.88
C ALA A 281 -17.78 16.94 8.97
N ALA A 282 -17.65 15.71 8.48
CA ALA A 282 -18.67 14.68 8.63
C ALA A 282 -18.92 14.34 10.11
N PHE A 283 -17.86 14.24 10.90
CA PHE A 283 -17.98 13.93 12.32
C PHE A 283 -18.57 15.10 13.14
N ASP A 284 -18.21 16.34 12.82
CA ASP A 284 -18.85 17.53 13.40
C ASP A 284 -20.36 17.52 13.15
N ARG A 285 -20.78 17.19 11.92
CA ARG A 285 -22.21 17.01 11.57
C ARG A 285 -22.86 15.85 12.32
N PHE A 286 -22.17 14.72 12.43
CA PHE A 286 -22.65 13.55 13.17
C PHE A 286 -22.96 13.92 14.62
N VAL A 287 -22.04 14.60 15.30
CA VAL A 287 -22.25 15.07 16.68
C VAL A 287 -23.36 16.12 16.74
N GLY A 288 -23.35 17.12 15.86
CA GLY A 288 -24.33 18.21 15.87
C GLY A 288 -25.77 17.80 15.54
N THR A 289 -25.97 16.62 14.94
CA THR A 289 -27.29 16.06 14.60
C THR A 289 -27.69 14.85 15.45
N ALA A 290 -26.81 14.42 16.36
CA ALA A 290 -27.07 13.31 17.26
C ALA A 290 -28.27 13.61 18.18
N ARG A 291 -29.29 12.76 18.11
CA ARG A 291 -30.51 12.88 18.93
C ARG A 291 -30.56 11.89 20.11
N ALA A 292 -29.55 11.03 20.28
CA ALA A 292 -29.57 9.90 21.22
C ALA A 292 -28.31 9.81 22.10
N GLU A 293 -28.45 9.25 23.30
CA GLU A 293 -27.37 8.98 24.27
C GLU A 293 -26.21 8.13 23.68
N VAL A 294 -26.50 7.24 22.73
CA VAL A 294 -25.50 6.33 22.11
C VAL A 294 -24.43 7.08 21.31
N SER A 295 -24.76 8.21 20.68
CA SER A 295 -23.79 9.05 19.95
C SER A 295 -22.86 9.86 20.86
N HIS A 296 -23.11 9.91 22.18
CA HIS A 296 -22.39 10.83 23.08
C HIS A 296 -20.98 10.35 23.44
N ASN A 297 -20.65 9.09 23.18
CA ASN A 297 -19.34 8.49 23.53
C ASN A 297 -18.53 8.00 22.32
N THR A 298 -19.04 8.19 21.09
CA THR A 298 -18.30 7.79 19.89
C THR A 298 -17.24 8.83 19.56
N CYS A 299 -16.00 8.37 19.34
CA CYS A 299 -14.87 9.22 18.97
C CYS A 299 -14.54 9.14 17.48
N LEU A 300 -13.79 10.12 16.98
CA LEU A 300 -13.10 10.08 15.70
C LEU A 300 -11.60 9.97 15.94
N VAL A 301 -10.98 8.94 15.37
CA VAL A 301 -9.53 8.75 15.38
C VAL A 301 -9.01 8.95 13.96
N ILE A 302 -8.10 9.91 13.80
CA ILE A 302 -7.38 10.14 12.54
C ILE A 302 -5.92 9.80 12.80
N ALA A 303 -5.44 8.70 12.20
CA ALA A 303 -4.12 8.16 12.45
C ALA A 303 -3.18 8.36 11.25
N GLY A 304 -2.00 8.92 11.50
CA GLY A 304 -0.98 9.15 10.50
C GLY A 304 0.43 9.16 11.10
N PRO A 305 1.48 9.21 10.25
CA PRO A 305 2.86 9.27 10.72
C PRO A 305 3.11 10.55 11.50
N ASP A 306 3.94 10.52 12.54
CA ASP A 306 4.33 11.73 13.26
C ASP A 306 5.04 12.72 12.30
N PRO A 307 4.49 13.92 12.06
CA PRO A 307 5.07 14.90 11.13
C PRO A 307 6.47 15.37 11.52
N SER A 308 6.87 15.23 12.79
CA SER A 308 8.23 15.53 13.24
C SER A 308 9.24 14.45 12.85
N GLY A 309 8.77 13.23 12.59
CA GLY A 309 9.58 12.08 12.18
C GLY A 309 9.74 11.89 10.68
N VAL A 310 9.10 12.73 9.86
CA VAL A 310 9.19 12.70 8.39
C VAL A 310 9.85 14.01 7.93
N SER A 311 11.19 14.02 7.83
CA SER A 311 11.95 15.23 7.49
C SER A 311 11.70 15.73 6.08
N ASP A 312 11.43 14.82 5.14
CA ASP A 312 11.43 15.08 3.70
C ASP A 312 10.02 15.35 3.13
N ASP A 313 9.03 15.56 4.01
CA ASP A 313 7.63 15.83 3.66
C ASP A 313 7.10 17.13 4.31
N PRO A 314 7.56 18.31 3.83
CA PRO A 314 7.09 19.60 4.33
C PRO A 314 5.59 19.81 4.10
N GLU A 315 5.06 19.32 2.98
CA GLU A 315 3.63 19.39 2.64
C GLU A 315 2.77 18.64 3.67
N GLY A 316 3.21 17.45 4.09
CA GLY A 316 2.51 16.69 5.12
C GLY A 316 2.48 17.39 6.48
N ARG A 317 3.55 18.09 6.85
CA ARG A 317 3.58 18.89 8.09
C ARG A 317 2.61 20.06 8.05
N GLU A 318 2.62 20.83 6.95
CA GLU A 318 1.69 21.95 6.75
C GLU A 318 0.23 21.48 6.79
N TYR A 319 -0.08 20.34 6.13
CA TYR A 319 -1.44 19.81 6.14
C TYR A 319 -1.87 19.27 7.51
N PHE A 320 -0.94 18.71 8.29
CA PHE A 320 -1.22 18.33 9.68
C PHE A 320 -1.56 19.56 10.54
N GLU A 321 -0.80 20.65 10.43
CA GLU A 321 -1.08 21.90 11.14
C GLU A 321 -2.45 22.48 10.75
N LYS A 322 -2.81 22.39 9.47
CA LYS A 322 -4.17 22.71 9.00
C LYS A 322 -5.23 21.83 9.69
N CYS A 323 -5.00 20.52 9.85
CA CYS A 323 -5.94 19.64 10.55
C CYS A 323 -6.09 20.01 12.03
N VAL A 324 -5.00 20.38 12.71
CA VAL A 324 -5.04 20.92 14.09
C VAL A 324 -5.88 22.20 14.14
N GLY A 325 -5.68 23.11 13.18
CA GLY A 325 -6.46 24.34 13.07
C GLY A 325 -7.95 24.11 12.77
N LEU A 326 -8.29 23.09 11.97
CA LEU A 326 -9.69 22.68 11.77
C LEU A 326 -10.30 22.17 13.08
N CYS A 327 -9.58 21.31 13.81
CA CYS A 327 -10.06 20.76 15.08
C CYS A 327 -10.27 21.85 16.14
N SER A 328 -9.39 22.86 16.23
CA SER A 328 -9.53 23.94 17.21
C SER A 328 -10.74 24.84 17.00
N GLN A 329 -11.30 24.87 15.78
CA GLN A 329 -12.50 25.63 15.44
C GLN A 329 -13.81 24.88 15.73
N LEU A 330 -13.74 23.58 16.07
CA LEU A 330 -14.91 22.78 16.39
C LEU A 330 -15.50 23.14 17.77
N SER A 331 -16.77 22.79 17.98
CA SER A 331 -17.41 22.94 19.28
C SER A 331 -16.67 22.13 20.36
N GLU A 332 -16.75 22.56 21.62
CA GLU A 332 -16.11 21.84 22.74
C GLU A 332 -16.53 20.36 22.80
N GLU A 333 -17.80 20.07 22.53
CA GLU A 333 -18.32 18.71 22.51
C GLU A 333 -17.60 17.85 21.46
N VAL A 334 -17.39 18.38 20.25
CA VAL A 334 -16.72 17.65 19.17
C VAL A 334 -15.22 17.55 19.45
N ARG A 335 -14.58 18.63 19.92
CA ARG A 335 -13.14 18.65 20.22
C ARG A 335 -12.73 17.59 21.23
N ARG A 336 -13.58 17.29 22.20
CA ARG A 336 -13.35 16.22 23.19
C ARG A 336 -13.30 14.82 22.58
N ARG A 337 -13.89 14.63 21.39
CA ARG A 337 -14.08 13.32 20.74
C ARG A 337 -13.20 13.12 19.51
N VAL A 338 -12.39 14.09 19.10
CA VAL A 338 -11.51 13.99 17.93
C VAL A 338 -10.05 13.82 18.35
N TYR A 339 -9.42 12.72 17.92
CA TYR A 339 -8.04 12.39 18.23
C TYR A 339 -7.19 12.38 16.95
N LEU A 340 -6.27 13.35 16.82
CA LEU A 340 -5.22 13.30 15.80
C LEU A 340 -4.05 12.47 16.35
N THR A 341 -3.99 11.22 15.90
CA THR A 341 -3.05 10.20 16.37
C THR A 341 -1.80 10.20 15.52
N CYS A 342 -0.69 10.68 16.08
CA CYS A 342 0.63 10.71 15.46
C CYS A 342 1.42 9.47 15.87
N ILE A 343 1.78 8.65 14.88
CA ILE A 343 2.48 7.37 15.07
C ILE A 343 3.95 7.53 14.67
N SER A 344 4.87 7.20 15.57
CA SER A 344 6.30 7.29 15.30
C SER A 344 6.72 6.38 14.14
N MET A 345 7.65 6.88 13.32
CA MET A 345 8.28 6.12 12.23
C MET A 345 9.61 5.47 12.63
N LYS A 346 10.03 5.61 13.90
CA LYS A 346 11.32 5.09 14.41
C LYS A 346 11.42 3.57 14.35
N ASP A 347 10.28 2.89 14.52
CA ASP A 347 10.17 1.44 14.41
C ASP A 347 8.98 1.12 13.51
N SER A 348 9.27 0.66 12.29
CA SER A 348 8.26 0.32 11.28
C SER A 348 7.37 -0.85 11.70
N ASN A 349 7.90 -1.77 12.52
CA ASN A 349 7.15 -2.92 13.00
C ASN A 349 6.18 -2.49 14.12
N ALA A 350 6.62 -1.63 15.02
CA ALA A 350 5.74 -1.03 16.03
C ALA A 350 4.65 -0.15 15.38
N ASN A 351 5.02 0.67 14.39
CA ASN A 351 4.08 1.47 13.61
C ASN A 351 2.98 0.60 12.97
N ALA A 352 3.39 -0.48 12.30
CA ALA A 352 2.48 -1.46 11.72
C ALA A 352 1.54 -2.09 12.77
N GLU A 353 2.05 -2.46 13.94
CA GLU A 353 1.23 -3.00 15.03
C GLU A 353 0.19 -2.00 15.53
N ILE A 354 0.57 -0.73 15.71
CA ILE A 354 -0.34 0.34 16.16
C ILE A 354 -1.48 0.52 15.14
N VAL A 355 -1.16 0.66 13.85
CA VAL A 355 -2.16 0.77 12.78
C VAL A 355 -3.08 -0.46 12.76
N GLY A 356 -2.49 -1.65 12.87
CA GLY A 356 -3.25 -2.90 12.88
C GLY A 356 -4.23 -2.99 14.06
N ARG A 357 -3.80 -2.59 15.26
CA ARG A 357 -4.64 -2.55 16.47
C ARG A 357 -5.76 -1.52 16.34
N LEU A 358 -5.48 -0.33 15.80
CA LEU A 358 -6.50 0.69 15.53
C LEU A 358 -7.56 0.17 14.56
N GLN A 359 -7.16 -0.39 13.42
CA GLN A 359 -8.12 -0.96 12.47
C GLN A 359 -8.91 -2.15 13.07
N GLN A 360 -8.25 -3.02 13.85
CA GLN A 360 -8.90 -4.17 14.50
C GLN A 360 -9.98 -3.76 15.50
N ASN A 361 -9.83 -2.63 16.18
CA ASN A 361 -10.77 -2.20 17.23
C ASN A 361 -11.73 -1.09 16.76
N ALA A 362 -11.55 -0.53 15.55
CA ALA A 362 -12.46 0.45 14.98
C ALA A 362 -13.90 -0.09 14.83
N HIS A 363 -14.88 0.79 15.06
CA HIS A 363 -16.30 0.54 14.86
C HIS A 363 -16.72 0.72 13.39
N GLY A 364 -16.04 1.62 12.68
CA GLY A 364 -16.14 1.79 11.23
C GLY A 364 -14.92 2.51 10.69
N ILE A 365 -14.48 2.14 9.49
CA ILE A 365 -13.29 2.71 8.84
C ILE A 365 -13.74 3.56 7.66
N PHE A 366 -13.27 4.81 7.62
CA PHE A 366 -13.67 5.80 6.64
C PHE A 366 -12.47 6.27 5.82
N GLN A 367 -12.54 6.12 4.50
CA GLN A 367 -11.52 6.61 3.56
C GLN A 367 -12.17 7.56 2.55
N LEU A 368 -12.33 8.83 2.92
CA LEU A 368 -13.07 9.83 2.12
C LEU A 368 -12.18 10.59 1.13
N SER A 369 -11.19 9.91 0.55
CA SER A 369 -10.16 10.55 -0.26
C SER A 369 -10.72 11.18 -1.53
N ARG A 370 -10.14 12.30 -1.97
CA ARG A 370 -10.44 12.92 -3.27
C ARG A 370 -9.82 12.12 -4.40
N GLU A 371 -8.58 11.70 -4.17
CA GLU A 371 -7.83 10.84 -5.08
C GLU A 371 -7.15 9.72 -4.30
N GLU A 372 -7.16 8.53 -4.89
CA GLU A 372 -6.47 7.37 -4.35
C GLU A 372 -6.07 6.45 -5.50
N GLY A 373 -4.80 6.01 -5.52
CA GLY A 373 -4.29 5.10 -6.54
C GLY A 373 -4.88 3.70 -6.35
N PHE A 374 -4.55 3.04 -5.25
CA PHE A 374 -5.19 1.79 -4.84
C PHE A 374 -5.83 1.96 -3.46
N GLY A 375 -5.03 2.29 -2.44
CA GLY A 375 -5.49 2.47 -1.07
C GLY A 375 -5.43 1.16 -0.29
N LEU A 376 -4.22 0.69 0.04
CA LEU A 376 -4.03 -0.54 0.83
C LEU A 376 -4.69 -0.48 2.21
N THR A 377 -4.83 0.71 2.79
CA THR A 377 -5.57 0.91 4.05
C THR A 377 -7.00 0.39 3.98
N VAL A 378 -7.64 0.48 2.81
CA VAL A 378 -8.95 -0.13 2.57
C VAL A 378 -8.86 -1.64 2.42
N THR A 379 -7.85 -2.18 1.71
CA THR A 379 -7.64 -3.63 1.65
C THR A 379 -7.47 -4.24 3.06
N GLU A 380 -6.70 -3.58 3.92
CA GLU A 380 -6.48 -3.98 5.30
C GLU A 380 -7.78 -3.98 6.11
N ALA A 381 -8.60 -2.94 5.96
CA ALA A 381 -9.90 -2.82 6.60
C ALA A 381 -10.89 -3.91 6.13
N LEU A 382 -10.95 -4.18 4.82
CA LEU A 382 -11.78 -5.22 4.23
C LEU A 382 -11.35 -6.60 4.73
N PHE A 383 -10.05 -6.88 4.75
CA PHE A 383 -9.50 -8.14 5.26
C PHE A 383 -9.87 -8.40 6.73
N ARG A 384 -9.90 -7.35 7.55
CA ARG A 384 -10.30 -7.43 8.95
C ARG A 384 -11.80 -7.68 9.15
N GLY A 385 -12.60 -7.61 8.09
CA GLY A 385 -14.05 -7.69 8.19
C GLY A 385 -14.59 -6.54 9.02
N LYS A 386 -14.20 -5.30 8.67
CA LYS A 386 -14.74 -4.09 9.28
C LYS A 386 -15.75 -3.42 8.36
N PRO A 387 -16.73 -2.69 8.89
CA PRO A 387 -17.52 -1.77 8.08
C PRO A 387 -16.59 -0.72 7.46
N VAL A 388 -16.55 -0.69 6.13
CA VAL A 388 -15.72 0.24 5.36
C VAL A 388 -16.60 1.21 4.58
N VAL A 389 -16.31 2.49 4.71
CA VAL A 389 -16.98 3.58 4.01
C VAL A 389 -15.93 4.35 3.22
N VAL A 390 -16.09 4.44 1.91
CA VAL A 390 -15.13 5.11 1.03
C VAL A 390 -15.80 6.17 0.19
N SER A 391 -15.01 7.13 -0.29
CA SER A 391 -15.44 7.97 -1.41
C SER A 391 -15.42 7.21 -2.75
N SER A 392 -15.98 7.82 -3.78
CA SER A 392 -15.89 7.34 -5.16
C SER A 392 -14.50 7.50 -5.83
N ALA A 393 -13.44 7.80 -5.05
CA ALA A 393 -12.07 7.87 -5.56
C ALA A 393 -11.66 6.54 -6.20
N PHE A 394 -10.87 6.61 -7.28
CA PHE A 394 -10.63 5.49 -8.18
C PHE A 394 -10.22 4.20 -7.48
N GLY A 395 -9.08 4.19 -6.76
CA GLY A 395 -8.59 2.98 -6.10
C GLY A 395 -9.56 2.40 -5.07
N LEU A 396 -10.34 3.26 -4.41
CA LEU A 396 -11.27 2.86 -3.37
C LEU A 396 -12.49 2.14 -3.93
N LYS A 397 -13.15 2.72 -4.96
CA LYS A 397 -14.32 2.10 -5.60
C LYS A 397 -14.01 0.84 -6.41
N ARG A 398 -12.73 0.57 -6.68
CA ARG A 398 -12.29 -0.71 -7.28
C ARG A 398 -12.24 -1.83 -6.26
N GLN A 399 -12.06 -1.51 -4.98
CA GLN A 399 -12.04 -2.47 -3.88
C GLN A 399 -13.41 -2.63 -3.21
N VAL A 400 -14.17 -1.54 -3.12
CA VAL A 400 -15.47 -1.50 -2.44
C VAL A 400 -16.61 -1.42 -3.45
N VAL A 401 -17.46 -2.44 -3.44
CA VAL A 401 -18.73 -2.52 -4.14
C VAL A 401 -19.84 -2.11 -3.18
N ASN A 402 -20.48 -0.97 -3.47
CA ASN A 402 -21.50 -0.37 -2.62
C ASN A 402 -22.62 -1.34 -2.25
N GLY A 403 -22.89 -1.50 -0.96
CA GLY A 403 -23.93 -2.38 -0.42
C GLY A 403 -23.56 -3.85 -0.37
N LEU A 404 -22.41 -4.26 -0.93
CA LEU A 404 -21.96 -5.65 -0.93
C LEU A 404 -20.86 -5.90 0.10
N ASN A 405 -19.76 -5.16 0.01
CA ASN A 405 -18.60 -5.31 0.90
C ASN A 405 -18.18 -3.99 1.57
N GLY A 406 -19.06 -2.98 1.52
CA GLY A 406 -18.85 -1.68 2.13
C GLY A 406 -19.78 -0.64 1.48
N VAL A 407 -19.56 0.63 1.85
CA VAL A 407 -20.35 1.76 1.36
C VAL A 407 -19.48 2.67 0.51
N VAL A 408 -19.95 3.02 -0.68
CA VAL A 408 -19.30 4.02 -1.55
C VAL A 408 -20.14 5.29 -1.51
N LEU A 409 -19.49 6.42 -1.22
CA LEU A 409 -20.09 7.74 -1.17
C LEU A 409 -19.66 8.55 -2.39
N ASP A 410 -20.64 8.85 -3.24
CA ASP A 410 -20.44 9.74 -4.39
C ASP A 410 -20.58 11.21 -3.99
N GLU A 411 -19.97 12.09 -4.79
CA GLU A 411 -20.19 13.53 -4.75
C GLU A 411 -21.58 13.90 -5.33
N PRO A 412 -22.15 15.08 -5.00
CA PRO A 412 -21.72 16.04 -3.96
C PRO A 412 -22.13 15.59 -2.54
N ASP A 413 -21.87 16.44 -1.54
CA ASP A 413 -22.32 16.31 -0.14
C ASP A 413 -21.78 15.08 0.60
N ILE A 414 -20.54 14.69 0.30
CA ILE A 414 -19.91 13.51 0.89
C ILE A 414 -19.87 13.58 2.42
N GLU A 415 -19.69 14.76 3.00
CA GLU A 415 -19.65 14.96 4.45
C GLU A 415 -21.01 14.70 5.11
N VAL A 416 -22.11 15.07 4.45
CA VAL A 416 -23.47 14.81 4.94
C VAL A 416 -23.76 13.32 4.86
N LYS A 417 -23.49 12.69 3.71
CA LYS A 417 -23.69 11.25 3.52
C LYS A 417 -22.83 10.43 4.49
N ALA A 418 -21.60 10.86 4.77
CA ALA A 418 -20.73 10.21 5.74
C ALA A 418 -21.29 10.32 7.16
N ALA A 419 -21.82 11.48 7.55
CA ALA A 419 -22.50 11.66 8.85
C ALA A 419 -23.73 10.74 8.99
N ASP A 420 -24.54 10.60 7.93
CA ASP A 420 -25.68 9.69 7.91
C ASP A 420 -25.25 8.23 8.10
N VAL A 421 -24.15 7.82 7.45
CA VAL A 421 -23.58 6.48 7.63
C VAL A 421 -23.03 6.28 9.05
N MET A 422 -22.40 7.30 9.65
CA MET A 422 -21.96 7.26 11.05
C MET A 422 -23.15 7.01 12.00
N HIS A 423 -24.28 7.71 11.79
CA HIS A 423 -25.51 7.48 12.56
C HIS A 423 -26.05 6.05 12.42
N ARG A 424 -26.05 5.50 11.20
CA ARG A 424 -26.47 4.10 11.00
C ARG A 424 -25.51 3.09 11.64
N LEU A 425 -24.20 3.36 11.64
CA LEU A 425 -23.21 2.47 12.25
C LEU A 425 -23.36 2.38 13.77
N VAL A 426 -23.74 3.46 14.44
CA VAL A 426 -23.95 3.47 15.92
C VAL A 426 -25.37 3.12 16.32
N ALA A 427 -26.26 2.87 15.36
CA ALA A 427 -27.62 2.43 15.64
C ALA A 427 -27.63 1.02 16.27
N ALA A 428 -28.72 0.69 16.97
CA ALA A 428 -28.88 -0.62 17.60
C ALA A 428 -28.92 -1.77 16.59
N ASP A 429 -29.52 -1.54 15.42
CA ASP A 429 -29.47 -2.47 14.29
C ASP A 429 -28.46 -1.96 13.25
N ARG A 430 -27.42 -2.77 13.04
CA ARG A 430 -26.35 -2.57 12.06
C ARG A 430 -26.03 -3.87 11.30
N SER A 431 -27.02 -4.76 11.25
CA SER A 431 -26.87 -6.09 10.65
C SER A 431 -26.42 -6.06 9.19
N ASP A 432 -26.84 -5.02 8.45
CA ASP A 432 -26.38 -4.74 7.09
C ASP A 432 -24.85 -4.54 7.03
N PHE A 433 -24.29 -3.75 7.95
CA PHE A 433 -22.85 -3.54 8.02
C PHE A 433 -22.07 -4.78 8.45
N GLU A 434 -22.64 -5.61 9.34
CA GLU A 434 -22.03 -6.87 9.75
C GLU A 434 -21.99 -7.89 8.60
N GLU A 435 -23.03 -7.92 7.76
CA GLU A 435 -23.04 -8.71 6.53
C GLU A 435 -22.05 -8.20 5.48
N MET A 436 -21.99 -6.88 5.26
CA MET A 436 -21.00 -6.28 4.36
C MET A 436 -19.57 -6.56 4.85
N ALA A 437 -19.32 -6.46 6.15
CA ALA A 437 -18.02 -6.74 6.76
C ALA A 437 -17.59 -8.20 6.59
N ARG A 438 -18.51 -9.16 6.78
CA ARG A 438 -18.24 -10.58 6.51
C ARG A 438 -17.92 -10.83 5.04
N THR A 439 -18.73 -10.28 4.13
CA THR A 439 -18.52 -10.37 2.68
C THR A 439 -17.19 -9.72 2.26
N ALA A 440 -16.82 -8.61 2.89
CA ALA A 440 -15.55 -7.93 2.68
C ALA A 440 -14.36 -8.82 2.99
N ARG A 441 -14.38 -9.49 4.15
CA ARG A 441 -13.32 -10.42 4.54
C ARG A 441 -13.20 -11.57 3.56
N GLU A 442 -14.32 -12.23 3.24
CA GLU A 442 -14.35 -13.38 2.34
C GLU A 442 -13.82 -13.04 0.94
N ASN A 443 -14.27 -11.92 0.37
CA ASN A 443 -13.79 -11.45 -0.94
C ASN A 443 -12.31 -11.10 -0.88
N CYS A 444 -11.89 -10.33 0.14
CA CYS A 444 -10.50 -9.90 0.28
C CYS A 444 -9.53 -11.08 0.43
N LEU A 445 -9.92 -12.12 1.16
CA LEU A 445 -9.12 -13.36 1.29
C LEU A 445 -8.82 -13.97 -0.09
N ARG A 446 -9.81 -14.02 -0.97
CA ARG A 446 -9.74 -14.65 -2.30
C ARG A 446 -9.12 -13.76 -3.37
N SER A 447 -9.13 -12.43 -3.21
CA SER A 447 -8.72 -11.51 -4.28
C SER A 447 -7.53 -10.60 -3.96
N SER A 448 -7.21 -10.37 -2.68
CA SER A 448 -6.33 -9.26 -2.29
C SER A 448 -5.30 -9.64 -1.21
N THR A 449 -5.13 -10.94 -0.96
CA THR A 449 -4.04 -11.48 -0.14
C THR A 449 -2.90 -11.99 -1.01
N GLN A 450 -1.69 -12.02 -0.47
CA GLN A 450 -0.53 -12.52 -1.22
C GLN A 450 -0.71 -13.96 -1.68
N ILE A 451 -1.28 -14.82 -0.83
CA ILE A 451 -1.53 -16.22 -1.17
C ILE A 451 -2.47 -16.35 -2.40
N SER A 452 -3.47 -15.49 -2.54
CA SER A 452 -4.34 -15.48 -3.73
C SER A 452 -3.74 -14.76 -4.95
N GLN A 453 -2.75 -13.87 -4.77
CA GLN A 453 -2.09 -13.21 -5.90
C GLN A 453 -0.91 -13.99 -6.50
N ILE A 454 -0.20 -14.81 -5.72
CA ILE A 454 0.97 -15.55 -6.23
C ILE A 454 0.65 -16.41 -7.46
N PRO A 455 -0.47 -17.15 -7.53
CA PRO A 455 -0.83 -17.90 -8.73
C PRO A 455 -0.91 -17.04 -10.00
N LYS A 456 -1.39 -15.79 -9.90
CA LYS A 456 -1.45 -14.85 -11.03
C LYS A 456 -0.06 -14.42 -11.52
N TRP A 457 0.90 -14.30 -10.59
CA TRP A 457 2.30 -14.07 -10.95
C TRP A 457 2.89 -15.24 -11.73
N TYR A 458 2.51 -16.47 -11.40
CA TYR A 458 3.00 -17.65 -12.11
C TYR A 458 2.59 -17.67 -13.58
N ASP A 459 1.40 -17.21 -13.93
CA ASP A 459 1.00 -17.06 -15.34
C ASP A 459 1.90 -16.07 -16.07
N SER A 460 2.16 -14.92 -15.45
CA SER A 460 3.03 -13.88 -16.00
C SER A 460 4.46 -14.41 -16.19
N ILE A 461 5.01 -15.10 -15.18
CA ILE A 461 6.36 -15.69 -15.21
C ILE A 461 6.47 -16.77 -16.29
N ARG A 462 5.54 -17.73 -16.32
CA ARG A 462 5.55 -18.81 -17.33
C ARG A 462 5.43 -18.25 -18.74
N SER A 463 4.61 -17.22 -18.93
CA SER A 463 4.50 -16.56 -20.23
C SER A 463 5.78 -15.83 -20.59
N ALA A 464 6.40 -15.08 -19.67
CA ALA A 464 7.67 -14.39 -19.92
C ALA A 464 8.80 -15.36 -20.29
N LEU A 465 8.88 -16.52 -19.62
CA LEU A 465 9.85 -17.58 -19.93
C LEU A 465 9.62 -18.24 -21.30
N SER A 466 8.38 -18.24 -21.80
CA SER A 466 8.04 -18.88 -23.08
C SER A 466 8.16 -17.91 -24.27
N SER A 467 8.28 -16.61 -24.00
CA SER A 467 8.53 -15.59 -25.01
C SER A 467 10.02 -15.55 -25.33
N SER A 468 10.39 -15.63 -26.60
CA SER A 468 11.77 -15.39 -27.01
C SER A 468 12.19 -13.95 -26.63
N PRO A 469 13.40 -13.75 -26.08
CA PRO A 469 13.96 -12.41 -25.96
C PRO A 469 13.98 -11.75 -27.34
N PRO A 470 13.59 -10.46 -27.45
CA PRO A 470 13.48 -9.76 -28.72
C PRO A 470 14.80 -9.44 -29.41
#